data_AF-A0A0G0Y913-F1
#
_entry.id   AF-A0A0G0Y913-F1
#
_cell.length_a   1.000
_cell.length_b   1.000
_cell.length_c   1.000
_cell.angle_alpha   90.00
_cell.angle_beta   90.00
_cell.angle_gamma   90.00
#
_symmetry.space_group_name_H-M   'P 1'
#
loop_
_entity.id
_entity.type
_entity.pdbx_description
1 polymer ?
#
loop_
_entity_poly.entity_id
_entity_poly.type
_entity_poly.pdbx_seq_one_letter_code
_entity_poly.pdbx_strand_id
1 'polypeptide(L)'
;KQEDRRDFYLYVDEFQNFATPAFSQILSEARKYRLNAILAHQTTSQIEDTSLVNVTLANTGTVICFRTANPEDERMILPQFRPYIEQGEIASLPSYHFYMRLGALNPEEPFSGVTIPVQIQYSQNRVDEVIESSRKLYAKKYTGSAEITSKPKEIKTSRKAYSTLP
;
A
#
# COMPACT_ATOMS: atom_id res chain seq x y z
N LYS A 1 -23.55 19.99 -1.97
CA LYS A 1 -24.09 18.98 -2.92
C LYS A 1 -22.97 17.98 -3.27
N GLN A 2 -23.26 16.87 -3.96
CA GLN A 2 -22.22 15.88 -4.35
C GLN A 2 -21.10 16.52 -5.17
N GLU A 3 -21.47 17.47 -6.03
CA GLU A 3 -20.62 18.33 -6.86
C GLU A 3 -19.69 19.28 -6.07
N ASP A 4 -20.03 19.63 -4.82
CA ASP A 4 -19.17 20.48 -3.97
C ASP A 4 -18.17 19.67 -3.11
N ARG A 5 -18.26 18.33 -3.13
CA ARG A 5 -17.37 17.48 -2.34
C ARG A 5 -15.96 17.58 -2.90
N ARG A 6 -14.94 17.66 -2.04
CA ARG A 6 -13.53 17.64 -2.45
C ARG A 6 -13.08 16.20 -2.64
N ASP A 7 -12.22 15.97 -3.63
CA ASP A 7 -11.55 14.68 -3.76
C ASP A 7 -10.70 14.42 -2.52
N PHE A 8 -10.87 13.23 -1.94
CA PHE A 8 -10.12 12.80 -0.77
C PHE A 8 -9.34 11.54 -1.13
N TYR A 9 -8.03 11.57 -0.93
CA TYR A 9 -7.14 10.46 -1.24
C TYR A 9 -6.72 9.77 0.06
N LEU A 10 -7.01 8.47 0.15
CA LEU A 10 -6.67 7.64 1.27
C LEU A 10 -5.63 6.61 0.82
N TYR A 11 -4.44 6.68 1.38
CA TYR A 11 -3.39 5.70 1.18
C TYR A 11 -3.33 4.80 2.41
N VAL A 12 -3.52 3.50 2.22
CA VAL A 12 -3.46 2.50 3.28
C VAL A 12 -2.36 1.51 2.91
N ASP A 13 -1.26 1.58 3.64
CA ASP A 13 -0.23 0.56 3.60
C ASP A 13 -0.56 -0.56 4.59
N GLU A 14 -0.11 -1.77 4.29
CA GLU A 14 -0.42 -2.99 5.04
C GLU A 14 -1.94 -3.14 5.32
N PHE A 15 -2.73 -3.08 4.23
CA PHE A 15 -4.20 -3.05 4.26
C PHE A 15 -4.86 -4.19 5.05
N GLN A 16 -4.20 -5.35 5.19
CA GLN A 16 -4.69 -6.45 6.03
C GLN A 16 -4.97 -6.04 7.48
N ASN A 17 -4.28 -5.03 8.01
CA ASN A 17 -4.52 -4.50 9.36
C ASN A 17 -5.83 -3.70 9.47
N PHE A 18 -6.43 -3.32 8.33
CA PHE A 18 -7.63 -2.50 8.23
C PHE A 18 -8.78 -3.20 7.50
N ALA A 19 -8.55 -4.43 7.02
CA ALA A 19 -9.48 -5.24 6.25
C ALA A 19 -10.64 -5.75 7.12
N THR A 20 -11.56 -4.85 7.43
CA THR A 20 -12.78 -5.11 8.20
C THR A 20 -14.02 -5.05 7.29
N PRO A 21 -15.15 -5.68 7.66
CA PRO A 21 -16.40 -5.57 6.91
C PRO A 21 -16.87 -4.13 6.68
N ALA A 22 -16.66 -3.24 7.66
CA ALA A 22 -16.95 -1.82 7.52
C ALA A 22 -16.13 -1.16 6.41
N PHE A 23 -14.89 -1.59 6.21
CA PHE A 23 -14.02 -1.06 5.15
C PHE A 23 -14.55 -1.43 3.75
N SER A 24 -15.08 -2.64 3.57
CA SER A 24 -15.72 -3.06 2.31
C SER A 24 -16.96 -2.22 1.97
N GLN A 25 -17.74 -1.83 2.98
CA GLN A 25 -18.84 -0.88 2.78
C GLN A 25 -18.33 0.50 2.35
N ILE A 26 -17.26 1.00 2.98
CA ILE A 26 -16.61 2.26 2.59
C ILE A 26 -16.16 2.21 1.12
N LEU A 27 -15.52 1.12 0.68
CA LEU A 27 -15.06 0.97 -0.70
C LEU A 27 -16.23 0.90 -1.70
N SER A 28 -17.30 0.20 -1.34
CA SER A 28 -18.50 0.09 -2.18
C SER A 28 -19.22 1.45 -2.36
N GLU A 29 -19.10 2.34 -1.38
CA GLU A 29 -19.72 3.67 -1.42
C GLU A 29 -18.74 4.80 -1.79
N ALA A 30 -17.44 4.51 -1.94
CA ALA A 30 -16.36 5.48 -2.06
C ALA A 30 -16.60 6.53 -3.16
N ARG A 31 -17.17 6.10 -4.30
CA ARG A 31 -17.52 6.99 -5.43
C ARG A 31 -18.50 8.10 -5.02
N LYS A 32 -19.47 7.81 -4.15
CA LYS A 32 -20.44 8.81 -3.66
C LYS A 32 -19.73 9.90 -2.86
N TYR A 33 -18.67 9.53 -2.15
CA TYR A 33 -17.91 10.41 -1.26
C TYR A 33 -16.69 11.06 -1.93
N ARG A 34 -16.44 10.83 -3.22
CA ARG A 34 -15.21 11.24 -3.91
C ARG A 34 -13.94 10.78 -3.18
N LEU A 35 -14.03 9.59 -2.57
CA LEU A 35 -12.93 8.90 -1.90
C LEU A 35 -12.15 8.08 -2.93
N ASN A 36 -10.89 8.41 -3.10
CA ASN A 36 -9.92 7.65 -3.88
C ASN A 36 -9.06 6.84 -2.90
N ALA A 37 -9.31 5.54 -2.81
CA ALA A 37 -8.56 4.66 -1.91
C ALA A 37 -7.45 3.92 -2.66
N ILE A 38 -6.24 3.96 -2.12
CA ILE A 38 -5.06 3.25 -2.62
C ILE A 38 -4.67 2.27 -1.52
N LEU A 39 -4.83 0.98 -1.79
CA LEU A 39 -4.64 -0.09 -0.81
C LEU A 39 -3.43 -0.91 -1.22
N ALA A 40 -2.40 -0.93 -0.37
CA ALA A 40 -1.22 -1.76 -0.55
C ALA A 40 -1.21 -2.89 0.48
N HIS A 41 -0.88 -4.10 0.04
CA HIS A 41 -0.71 -5.27 0.90
C HIS A 41 0.22 -6.28 0.22
N GLN A 42 0.90 -7.10 1.02
CA GLN A 42 1.91 -8.04 0.52
C GLN A 42 1.31 -9.39 0.09
N THR A 43 0.31 -9.88 0.83
CA THR A 43 -0.32 -11.18 0.59
C THR A 43 -1.81 -11.09 0.89
N THR A 44 -2.64 -11.61 -0.01
CA THR A 44 -4.09 -11.70 0.21
C THR A 44 -4.41 -12.71 1.31
N SER A 45 -3.53 -13.68 1.54
CA SER A 45 -3.69 -14.74 2.54
C SER A 45 -3.65 -14.25 4.00
N GLN A 46 -3.20 -13.02 4.25
CA GLN A 46 -3.26 -12.41 5.58
C GLN A 46 -4.65 -11.84 5.93
N ILE A 47 -5.55 -11.75 4.94
CA ILE A 47 -6.91 -11.26 5.16
C ILE A 47 -7.78 -12.49 5.47
N GLU A 48 -8.17 -12.64 6.75
CA GLU A 48 -8.94 -13.79 7.23
C GLU A 48 -10.26 -13.97 6.47
N ASP A 49 -10.91 -12.86 6.11
CA ASP A 49 -12.14 -12.86 5.35
C ASP A 49 -11.86 -12.65 3.85
N THR A 50 -11.75 -13.77 3.13
CA THR A 50 -11.54 -13.79 1.68
C THR A 50 -12.66 -13.06 0.91
N SER A 51 -13.87 -12.92 1.50
CA SER A 51 -14.95 -12.17 0.85
C SER A 51 -14.60 -10.68 0.72
N LEU A 52 -13.85 -10.11 1.67
CA LEU A 52 -13.39 -8.72 1.60
C LEU A 52 -12.42 -8.50 0.45
N VAL A 53 -11.53 -9.47 0.20
CA VAL A 53 -10.61 -9.42 -0.95
C VAL A 53 -11.39 -9.38 -2.25
N ASN A 54 -12.37 -10.27 -2.41
CA ASN A 54 -13.21 -10.32 -3.60
C ASN A 54 -14.02 -9.04 -3.80
N VAL A 55 -14.64 -8.51 -2.75
CA VAL A 55 -15.40 -7.24 -2.80
C VAL A 55 -14.48 -6.07 -3.14
N THR A 56 -13.27 -6.05 -2.58
CA THR A 56 -12.27 -5.01 -2.87
C THR A 56 -11.87 -5.06 -4.34
N LEU A 57 -11.48 -6.23 -4.85
CA LEU A 57 -11.09 -6.40 -6.25
C LEU A 57 -12.24 -6.06 -7.21
N ALA A 58 -13.47 -6.42 -6.89
CA ALA A 58 -14.65 -6.13 -7.72
C ALA A 58 -14.96 -4.62 -7.82
N ASN A 59 -14.69 -3.85 -6.77
CA ASN A 59 -14.96 -2.40 -6.75
C ASN A 59 -13.75 -1.55 -7.18
N THR A 60 -12.58 -2.17 -7.34
CA THR A 60 -11.34 -1.47 -7.65
C THR A 60 -11.18 -1.27 -9.16
N GLY A 61 -11.03 -0.02 -9.57
CA GLY A 61 -10.84 0.33 -10.99
C GLY A 61 -9.40 0.18 -11.50
N THR A 62 -8.43 -0.07 -10.64
CA THR A 62 -7.03 -0.24 -11.02
C THR A 62 -6.36 -1.28 -10.15
N VAL A 63 -5.85 -2.35 -10.75
CA VAL A 63 -5.14 -3.40 -10.03
C VAL A 63 -3.69 -3.41 -10.52
N ILE A 64 -2.76 -3.34 -9.58
CA ILE A 64 -1.32 -3.47 -9.84
C ILE A 64 -0.84 -4.68 -9.06
N CYS A 65 -0.20 -5.63 -9.73
CA CYS A 65 0.29 -6.86 -9.15
C CYS A 65 1.79 -6.99 -9.39
N PHE A 66 2.54 -7.13 -8.30
CA PHE A 66 3.96 -7.49 -8.32
C PHE A 66 4.11 -9.00 -8.14
N ARG A 67 5.35 -9.49 -8.28
CA ARG A 67 5.66 -10.89 -8.00
C ARG A 67 5.12 -11.32 -6.64
N THR A 68 4.25 -12.33 -6.64
CA THR A 68 3.89 -13.09 -5.44
C THR A 68 4.47 -14.50 -5.52
N ALA A 69 5.06 -14.97 -4.42
CA ALA A 69 5.55 -16.34 -4.31
C ALA A 69 4.48 -17.31 -3.80
N ASN A 70 3.31 -16.79 -3.38
CA ASN A 70 2.24 -17.58 -2.79
C ASN A 70 1.21 -17.97 -3.87
N PRO A 71 1.01 -19.28 -4.15
CA PRO A 71 0.04 -19.73 -5.15
C PRO A 71 -1.40 -19.32 -4.85
N GLU A 72 -1.76 -19.16 -3.58
CA GLU A 72 -3.11 -18.72 -3.17
C GLU A 72 -3.37 -17.28 -3.62
N ASP A 73 -2.39 -16.40 -3.43
CA ASP A 73 -2.50 -15.00 -3.83
C ASP A 73 -2.60 -14.85 -5.35
N GLU A 74 -1.80 -15.63 -6.09
CA GLU A 74 -1.89 -15.68 -7.55
C GLU A 74 -3.30 -16.12 -7.98
N ARG A 75 -3.86 -17.16 -7.36
CA ARG A 75 -5.20 -17.66 -7.71
C ARG A 75 -6.29 -16.62 -7.51
N MET A 76 -6.20 -15.81 -6.46
CA MET A 76 -7.18 -14.76 -6.17
C MET A 76 -7.09 -13.59 -7.16
N ILE A 77 -5.87 -13.25 -7.59
CA ILE A 77 -5.60 -12.08 -8.43
C ILE A 77 -5.72 -12.39 -9.92
N LEU A 78 -5.33 -13.60 -10.36
CA LEU A 78 -5.29 -14.04 -11.76
C LEU A 78 -6.60 -13.78 -12.55
N PRO A 79 -7.82 -13.93 -11.99
CA PRO A 79 -9.06 -13.61 -12.70
C PRO A 79 -9.12 -12.16 -13.20
N GLN A 80 -8.43 -11.22 -12.54
CA GLN A 80 -8.34 -9.82 -13.00
C GLN A 80 -7.50 -9.68 -14.27
N PHE A 81 -6.58 -10.60 -14.54
CA PHE A 81 -5.65 -10.49 -15.66
C PHE A 81 -5.97 -11.44 -16.82
N ARG A 82 -6.96 -12.33 -16.65
CA ARG A 82 -7.41 -13.21 -17.73
C ARG A 82 -8.12 -12.44 -18.86
N PRO A 83 -7.98 -12.91 -20.12
CA PRO A 83 -7.26 -14.12 -20.54
C PRO A 83 -5.75 -13.91 -20.81
N TYR A 84 -5.21 -12.73 -20.55
CA TYR A 84 -3.88 -12.33 -21.03
C TYR A 84 -2.71 -12.88 -20.22
N ILE A 85 -2.93 -13.11 -18.92
CA ILE A 85 -1.92 -13.66 -18.02
C ILE A 85 -2.34 -15.06 -17.57
N GLU A 86 -1.38 -15.98 -17.63
CA GLU A 86 -1.54 -17.37 -17.23
C GLU A 86 -0.98 -17.63 -15.82
N GLN A 87 -1.34 -18.79 -15.27
CA GLN A 87 -0.86 -19.20 -13.96
C GLN A 87 0.66 -19.45 -14.00
N GLY A 88 1.38 -18.93 -13.02
CA GLY A 88 2.84 -19.00 -12.91
C GLY A 88 3.56 -17.76 -13.44
N GLU A 89 2.93 -16.99 -14.34
CA GLU A 89 3.55 -15.79 -14.90
C GLU A 89 3.74 -14.70 -13.84
N ILE A 90 2.75 -14.50 -12.97
CA ILE A 90 2.85 -13.54 -11.86
C ILE A 90 3.97 -13.94 -10.91
N ALA A 91 4.09 -15.22 -10.60
CA ALA A 91 5.17 -15.75 -9.75
C ALA A 91 6.56 -15.63 -10.39
N SER A 92 6.63 -15.62 -11.72
CA SER A 92 7.88 -15.51 -12.49
C SER A 92 8.38 -14.07 -12.68
N LEU A 93 7.57 -13.06 -12.33
CA LEU A 93 7.93 -11.65 -12.50
C LEU A 93 9.28 -11.32 -11.84
N PRO A 94 10.23 -10.69 -12.55
CA PRO A 94 11.45 -10.21 -11.93
C PRO A 94 11.17 -9.12 -10.88
N SER A 95 12.14 -8.87 -10.01
CA SER A 95 12.08 -7.71 -9.11
C SER A 95 11.80 -6.43 -9.90
N TYR A 96 11.00 -5.53 -9.32
CA TYR A 96 10.60 -4.25 -9.91
C TYR A 96 9.65 -4.34 -11.12
N HIS A 97 9.28 -5.55 -11.56
CA HIS A 97 8.28 -5.72 -12.62
C HIS A 97 6.89 -5.91 -12.03
N PHE A 98 5.88 -5.43 -12.75
CA PHE A 98 4.47 -5.56 -12.37
C PHE A 98 3.58 -5.81 -13.58
N TYR A 99 2.41 -6.39 -13.32
CA TYR A 99 1.25 -6.34 -14.22
C TYR A 99 0.25 -5.31 -13.72
N MET A 100 -0.39 -4.59 -14.63
CA MET A 100 -1.38 -3.58 -14.31
C MET A 100 -2.61 -3.72 -15.20
N ARG A 101 -3.79 -3.57 -14.58
CA ARG A 101 -5.08 -3.49 -15.27
C ARG A 101 -5.80 -2.21 -14.89
N LEU A 102 -6.32 -1.52 -15.90
CA LEU A 102 -7.15 -0.33 -15.78
C LEU A 102 -8.60 -0.66 -16.19
N GLY A 103 -9.55 -0.36 -15.30
CA GLY A 103 -10.98 -0.64 -15.48
C GLY A 103 -11.88 0.59 -15.25
N ALA A 104 -11.33 1.80 -15.27
CA ALA A 104 -12.03 3.02 -14.85
C ALA A 104 -13.05 3.57 -15.87
N LEU A 105 -12.92 3.29 -17.17
CA LEU A 105 -13.90 3.69 -18.19
C LEU A 105 -14.18 2.59 -19.23
N ASN A 106 -13.13 2.06 -19.84
CA ASN A 106 -13.17 0.85 -20.66
C ASN A 106 -12.13 -0.12 -20.09
N PRO A 107 -12.44 -1.41 -19.91
CA PRO A 107 -11.42 -2.39 -19.56
C PRO A 107 -10.36 -2.42 -20.65
N GLU A 108 -9.16 -1.97 -20.33
CA GLU A 108 -8.00 -2.08 -21.23
C GLU A 108 -7.32 -3.44 -21.05
N GLU A 109 -6.60 -3.87 -22.07
CA GLU A 109 -5.72 -5.03 -21.97
C GLU A 109 -4.68 -4.77 -20.87
N PRO A 110 -4.46 -5.73 -19.96
CA PRO A 110 -3.41 -5.59 -18.97
C PRO A 110 -2.05 -5.42 -19.64
N PHE A 111 -1.20 -4.57 -19.05
CA PHE A 111 0.16 -4.36 -19.53
C PHE A 111 1.16 -4.64 -18.42
N SER A 112 2.39 -4.96 -18.82
CA SER A 112 3.52 -5.08 -17.90
C SER A 112 4.32 -3.78 -17.84
N GLY A 113 4.99 -3.56 -16.72
CA GLY A 113 5.86 -2.40 -16.54
C GLY A 113 7.01 -2.70 -15.60
N VAL A 114 7.97 -1.78 -15.59
CA VAL A 114 9.12 -1.79 -14.67
C VAL A 114 9.07 -0.52 -13.84
N THR A 115 9.24 -0.64 -12.53
CA THR A 115 9.30 0.53 -11.66
C THR A 115 10.60 1.29 -11.89
N ILE A 116 10.51 2.62 -11.81
CA ILE A 116 11.70 3.46 -11.85
C ILE A 116 12.27 3.49 -10.44
N PRO A 117 13.52 3.04 -10.22
CA PRO A 117 14.13 3.12 -8.90
C PRO A 117 14.27 4.59 -8.51
N VAL A 118 13.64 4.99 -7.40
CA VAL A 118 13.82 6.34 -6.87
C VAL A 118 15.20 6.39 -6.21
N GLN A 119 16.15 7.05 -6.86
CA GLN A 119 17.47 7.30 -6.28
C GLN A 119 17.35 8.40 -5.23
N ILE A 120 17.03 8.01 -4.01
CA ILE A 120 16.97 8.93 -2.87
C ILE A 120 18.36 8.99 -2.25
N GLN A 121 19.07 10.10 -2.46
CA GLN A 121 20.27 10.37 -1.68
C GLN A 121 19.90 10.59 -0.22
N TYR A 122 20.52 9.83 0.67
CA TYR A 122 20.38 10.05 2.11
C TYR A 122 20.90 11.45 2.47
N SER A 123 20.07 12.21 3.18
CA SER A 123 20.43 13.54 3.67
C SER A 123 19.94 13.66 5.10
N GLN A 124 20.88 13.81 6.05
CA GLN A 124 20.56 14.02 7.46
C GLN A 124 19.69 15.26 7.65
N ASN A 125 19.99 16.36 6.92
CA ASN A 125 19.20 17.59 6.97
C ASN A 125 17.72 17.35 6.64
N ARG A 126 17.43 16.54 5.60
CA ARG A 126 16.05 16.23 5.21
C ARG A 126 15.34 15.35 6.23
N VAL A 127 16.08 14.45 6.90
CA VAL A 127 15.54 13.68 8.03
C VAL A 127 15.18 14.61 9.18
N ASP A 128 16.06 15.54 9.54
CA ASP A 128 15.84 16.50 10.62
C ASP A 128 14.64 17.42 10.34
N GLU A 129 14.51 17.91 9.10
CA GLU A 129 13.36 18.70 8.63
C GLU A 129 12.03 17.94 8.76
N VAL A 130 11.99 16.67 8.34
CA VAL A 130 10.77 15.83 8.45
C VAL A 130 10.41 15.60 9.91
N ILE A 131 11.39 15.35 10.78
CA ILE A 131 11.18 15.16 12.22
C ILE A 131 10.64 16.45 12.85
N GLU A 132 11.24 17.60 12.55
CA GLU A 132 10.81 18.89 13.09
C GLU A 132 9.39 19.25 12.63
N SER A 133 9.09 19.09 11.34
CA SER A 133 7.76 19.30 10.78
C SER A 133 6.70 18.41 11.44
N SER A 134 7.00 17.11 11.57
CA SER A 134 6.12 16.15 12.24
C SER A 134 5.85 16.54 13.70
N ARG A 135 6.90 16.93 14.44
CA ARG A 135 6.77 17.40 15.83
C ARG A 135 5.90 18.65 15.93
N LYS A 136 6.10 19.62 15.03
CA LYS A 136 5.34 20.87 15.03
C LYS A 136 3.86 20.67 14.73
N LEU A 137 3.53 19.77 13.81
CA LEU A 137 2.16 19.57 13.32
C LEU A 137 1.37 18.56 14.15
N TYR A 138 2.02 17.51 14.67
CA TYR A 138 1.34 16.35 15.24
C TYR A 138 1.76 15.99 16.66
N ALA A 139 2.91 16.46 17.16
CA ALA A 139 3.30 16.14 18.53
C ALA A 139 2.54 17.02 19.54
N LYS A 140 2.03 16.38 20.58
CA LYS A 140 1.54 17.07 21.77
C LYS A 140 2.69 17.23 22.76
N LYS A 141 2.81 18.41 23.37
CA LYS A 141 3.76 18.65 24.46
C LYS A 141 3.44 17.67 25.59
N TYR A 142 4.40 16.83 25.95
CA TYR A 142 4.28 15.95 27.10
C TYR A 142 4.26 16.80 28.38
N THR A 143 3.19 16.70 29.17
CA THR A 143 3.00 17.47 30.42
C THR A 143 2.98 16.57 31.66
N GLY A 144 3.65 15.40 31.61
CA GLY A 144 3.73 14.49 32.74
C GLY A 144 4.93 14.77 33.64
N SER A 145 4.67 15.08 34.91
CA SER A 145 5.63 14.94 36.00
C SER A 145 5.63 13.48 36.48
N ALA A 146 6.63 12.70 36.09
CA ALA A 146 6.95 11.46 36.78
C ALA A 146 8.45 11.21 36.63
N GLU A 147 9.14 11.10 37.77
CA GLU A 147 10.54 10.72 37.83
C GLU A 147 10.74 9.38 37.12
N ILE A 148 11.41 9.40 35.96
CA ILE A 148 11.78 8.17 35.26
C ILE A 148 13.05 7.63 35.92
N THR A 149 12.90 6.72 36.89
CA THR A 149 14.01 5.97 37.51
C THR A 149 14.45 4.75 36.69
N SER A 150 14.49 4.85 35.35
CA SER A 150 15.19 3.86 34.54
C SER A 150 15.89 4.52 33.35
N LYS A 151 17.22 4.34 33.31
CA LYS A 151 18.05 4.78 32.17
C LYS A 151 17.58 4.06 30.90
N PRO A 152 17.38 4.76 29.77
CA PRO A 152 17.11 4.10 28.50
C PRO A 152 18.27 3.17 28.14
N LYS A 153 17.96 1.92 27.76
CA LYS A 153 18.97 1.02 27.17
C LYS A 153 19.42 1.62 25.84
N GLU A 154 20.74 1.80 25.69
CA GLU A 154 21.35 2.16 24.41
C GLU A 154 21.02 1.09 23.36
N ILE A 155 20.13 1.42 22.42
CA ILE A 155 19.92 0.60 21.23
C ILE A 155 21.03 0.99 20.25
N LYS A 156 22.05 0.14 20.13
CA LYS A 156 23.07 0.27 19.08
C LYS A 156 22.38 0.18 17.72
N THR A 157 22.25 1.31 17.05
CA THR A 157 21.71 1.39 15.70
C THR A 157 22.73 0.77 14.75
N SER A 158 22.46 -0.45 14.27
CA SER A 158 23.25 -1.00 13.17
C SER A 158 22.92 -0.18 11.91
N ARG A 159 23.89 0.60 11.43
CA ARG A 159 23.82 1.24 10.12
C ARG A 159 23.80 0.14 9.04
N LYS A 160 22.63 -0.37 8.68
CA LYS A 160 22.48 -1.06 7.40
C LYS A 160 22.52 0.01 6.32
N ALA A 161 23.69 0.19 5.73
CA ALA A 161 23.80 0.82 4.43
C ALA A 161 22.92 -0.01 3.49
N TYR A 162 21.89 0.60 2.89
CA TYR A 162 21.23 -0.01 1.75
C TYR A 162 22.29 -0.09 0.66
N SER A 163 22.72 -1.33 0.37
CA SER A 163 23.76 -1.59 -0.61
C SER A 163 23.34 -1.00 -1.95
N THR A 164 24.23 -0.23 -2.55
CA THR A 164 24.23 0.03 -3.98
C THR A 164 24.06 -1.31 -4.70
N LEU A 165 22.94 -1.49 -5.39
CA LEU A 165 22.73 -2.63 -6.27
C LEU A 165 23.35 -2.33 -7.65
N PRO A 166 23.80 -3.37 -8.37
CA PRO A 166 24.64 -3.27 -9.57
C PRO A 166 24.02 -2.50 -10.73
#